data_AF-A0A1Y4C7K1-F1
#
_entry.id   AF-A0A1Y4C7K1-F1
#
_cell.length_a   1.000
_cell.length_b   1.000
_cell.length_c   1.000
_cell.angle_alpha   90.00
_cell.angle_beta   90.00
_cell.angle_gamma   90.00
#
_symmetry.space_group_name_H-M   'P 1'
#
loop_
_entity.id
_entity.type
_entity.pdbx_description
1 polymer ?
#
loop_
_entity_poly.entity_id
_entity_poly.type
_entity_poly.pdbx_seq_one_letter_code
_entity_poly.pdbx_strand_id
1 'polypeptide(L)'
;MRKILFTLCLIALITGCSKEDEPAVPTNTSIDVSELVSFIGKSPQYVKDNFKDGTLANEGGTLGKTELSYHYKTNDNEYRIVFSGNTENEMTDITVIGDFNTYANGIEVYKKEMDLINESIDHVTYIARYYDKMAGLMDFSSRNEFWQYVLENDVSRSVTETWWIVNEATQYFTVDGTYDRDINRITVQIENKVYD
;
A
#
# COMPACT_ATOMS: atom_id res chain seq x y z
N MET A 1 26.90 -66.97 -19.74
CA MET A 1 27.85 -66.00 -19.18
C MET A 1 27.92 -64.80 -20.11
N ARG A 2 27.84 -63.59 -19.54
CA ARG A 2 27.49 -62.31 -20.19
C ARG A 2 28.55 -61.83 -21.20
N LYS A 3 28.10 -61.29 -22.33
CA LYS A 3 28.92 -60.57 -23.31
C LYS A 3 29.26 -59.18 -22.76
N ILE A 4 30.53 -58.81 -22.84
CA ILE A 4 31.05 -57.48 -22.56
C ILE A 4 30.78 -56.61 -23.80
N LEU A 5 30.16 -55.45 -23.62
CA LEU A 5 30.28 -54.31 -24.53
C LEU A 5 30.68 -53.09 -23.71
N PHE A 6 31.89 -52.59 -23.98
CA PHE A 6 32.27 -51.21 -23.74
C PHE A 6 31.82 -50.35 -24.93
N THR A 7 31.91 -49.01 -24.79
CA THR A 7 31.77 -47.95 -25.83
C THR A 7 30.33 -47.35 -25.82
N LEU A 8 30.03 -46.07 -25.57
CA LEU A 8 30.74 -44.79 -25.68
C LEU A 8 30.22 -43.78 -24.64
N CYS A 9 31.11 -42.89 -24.18
CA CYS A 9 30.75 -41.64 -23.52
C CYS A 9 29.80 -40.80 -24.40
N LEU A 10 28.66 -40.39 -23.85
CA LEU A 10 27.99 -39.17 -24.29
C LEU A 10 27.90 -38.24 -23.06
N ILE A 11 28.86 -37.32 -22.99
CA ILE A 11 28.80 -36.18 -22.08
C ILE A 11 27.72 -35.26 -22.64
N ALA A 12 26.52 -35.33 -22.08
CA ALA A 12 25.57 -34.24 -22.21
C ALA A 12 25.93 -33.19 -21.15
N LEU A 13 26.81 -32.27 -21.55
CA LEU A 13 26.86 -30.94 -20.94
C LEU A 13 25.49 -30.29 -21.15
N ILE A 14 24.67 -30.31 -20.11
CA ILE A 14 23.60 -29.32 -19.92
C ILE A 14 24.10 -28.47 -18.75
N THR A 15 25.07 -27.58 -19.00
CA THR A 15 24.86 -26.11 -19.03
C THR A 15 23.64 -25.70 -18.22
N GLY A 16 23.88 -25.04 -17.10
CA GLY A 16 22.88 -24.72 -16.09
C GLY A 16 21.60 -24.14 -16.68
N CYS A 17 20.48 -24.78 -16.35
CA CYS A 17 19.29 -24.00 -16.01
C CYS A 17 19.62 -23.39 -14.65
N SER A 18 19.97 -22.11 -14.67
CA SER A 18 19.79 -21.24 -13.51
C SER A 18 18.45 -21.60 -12.88
N LYS A 19 18.45 -21.79 -11.55
CA LYS A 19 17.22 -21.65 -10.79
C LYS A 19 16.65 -20.29 -11.21
N GLU A 20 15.58 -20.30 -12.00
CA GLU A 20 14.67 -19.16 -11.98
C GLU A 20 14.31 -19.03 -10.51
N ASP A 21 14.73 -17.93 -9.90
CA ASP A 21 14.42 -17.63 -8.51
C ASP A 21 12.91 -17.81 -8.35
N GLU A 22 12.51 -18.81 -7.57
CA GLU A 22 11.11 -18.92 -7.15
C GLU A 22 10.71 -17.55 -6.61
N PRO A 23 9.58 -16.98 -7.05
CA PRO A 23 9.20 -15.63 -6.65
C PRO A 23 9.18 -15.59 -5.12
N ALA A 24 9.96 -14.66 -4.54
CA ALA A 24 10.08 -14.51 -3.11
C ALA A 24 8.66 -14.46 -2.50
N VAL A 25 8.40 -15.33 -1.53
CA VAL A 25 7.15 -15.29 -0.78
C VAL A 25 7.06 -13.91 -0.13
N PRO A 26 5.97 -13.15 -0.34
CA PRO A 26 5.80 -11.86 0.30
C PRO A 26 5.98 -12.01 1.82
N THR A 27 6.89 -11.25 2.40
CA THR A 27 7.13 -11.28 3.85
C THR A 27 6.21 -10.33 4.61
N ASN A 28 5.59 -9.38 3.91
CA ASN A 28 4.85 -8.31 4.52
C ASN A 28 3.39 -8.70 4.75
N THR A 29 2.93 -8.48 5.98
CA THR A 29 1.57 -8.80 6.43
C THR A 29 0.56 -7.68 6.17
N SER A 30 1.01 -6.48 5.79
CA SER A 30 0.19 -5.27 5.67
C SER A 30 0.89 -4.15 4.89
N ILE A 31 0.20 -3.03 4.74
CA ILE A 31 0.77 -1.76 4.28
C ILE A 31 1.61 -1.17 5.42
N ASP A 32 2.94 -1.11 5.26
CA ASP A 32 3.82 -0.46 6.23
C ASP A 32 3.85 1.06 6.01
N VAL A 33 2.86 1.77 6.55
CA VAL A 33 2.78 3.23 6.40
C VAL A 33 3.98 3.92 7.06
N SER A 34 4.58 3.34 8.10
CA SER A 34 5.77 3.91 8.74
C SER A 34 6.98 3.92 7.80
N GLU A 35 7.17 2.85 7.03
CA GLU A 35 8.18 2.78 5.97
C GLU A 35 7.83 3.74 4.83
N LEU A 36 6.57 3.74 4.36
CA LEU A 36 6.15 4.57 3.24
C LEU A 36 6.36 6.06 3.50
N VAL A 37 6.04 6.55 4.70
CA VAL A 37 6.26 7.96 5.08
C VAL A 37 7.74 8.35 4.96
N SER A 38 8.69 7.42 5.15
CA SER A 38 10.13 7.70 5.06
C SER A 38 10.61 8.06 3.65
N PHE A 39 9.81 7.73 2.62
CA PHE A 39 10.09 8.07 1.22
C PHE A 39 9.62 9.46 0.81
N ILE A 40 8.81 10.12 1.63
CA ILE A 40 8.41 11.50 1.38
C ILE A 40 9.64 12.42 1.49
N GLY A 41 9.74 13.40 0.59
CA GLY A 41 10.88 14.30 0.45
C GLY A 41 12.13 13.63 -0.15
N LYS A 42 12.05 12.35 -0.56
CA LYS A 42 13.13 11.66 -1.25
C LYS A 42 12.99 11.80 -2.76
N SER A 43 14.11 11.67 -3.47
CA SER A 43 14.10 11.72 -4.93
C SER A 43 13.51 10.45 -5.55
N PRO A 44 12.96 10.52 -6.78
CA PRO A 44 12.48 9.32 -7.48
C PRO A 44 13.55 8.21 -7.57
N GLN A 45 14.81 8.59 -7.79
CA GLN A 45 15.90 7.63 -7.85
C GLN A 45 16.12 6.94 -6.50
N TYR A 46 16.05 7.69 -5.39
CA TYR A 46 16.16 7.10 -4.05
C TYR A 46 15.04 6.10 -3.79
N VAL A 47 13.80 6.38 -4.19
CA VAL A 47 12.68 5.42 -4.06
C VAL A 47 12.97 4.15 -4.86
N LYS A 48 13.38 4.26 -6.13
CA LYS A 48 13.76 3.09 -6.96
C LYS A 48 14.88 2.26 -6.33
N ASP A 49 15.84 2.93 -5.69
CA ASP A 49 16.99 2.27 -5.10
C ASP A 49 16.71 1.65 -3.72
N ASN A 50 15.65 2.07 -3.00
CA ASN A 50 15.43 1.67 -1.61
C ASN A 50 14.07 1.01 -1.33
N PHE A 51 13.03 1.25 -2.13
CA PHE A 51 11.76 0.53 -1.99
C PHE A 51 11.88 -0.86 -2.64
N LYS A 52 12.23 -1.86 -1.83
CA LYS A 52 12.51 -3.24 -2.29
C LYS A 52 11.33 -4.19 -2.17
N ASP A 53 10.29 -3.77 -1.45
CA ASP A 53 9.15 -4.62 -1.17
C ASP A 53 8.10 -4.59 -2.29
N GLY A 54 8.28 -3.71 -3.29
CA GLY A 54 7.45 -3.63 -4.48
C GLY A 54 8.22 -3.88 -5.78
N THR A 55 7.50 -4.33 -6.80
CA THR A 55 8.00 -4.42 -8.19
C THR A 55 7.55 -3.19 -8.97
N LEU A 56 8.49 -2.44 -9.55
CA LEU A 56 8.18 -1.26 -10.36
C LEU A 56 7.35 -1.67 -11.59
N ALA A 57 6.14 -1.13 -11.68
CA ALA A 57 5.17 -1.41 -12.74
C ALA A 57 5.27 -0.39 -13.88
N ASN A 58 5.38 0.89 -13.51
CA ASN A 58 5.40 2.00 -14.44
C ASN A 58 6.15 3.20 -13.86
N GLU A 59 6.80 3.96 -14.74
CA GLU A 59 7.39 5.27 -14.44
C GLU A 59 6.78 6.27 -15.42
N GLY A 60 6.19 7.32 -14.88
CA GLY A 60 5.47 8.33 -15.64
C GLY A 60 5.63 9.74 -15.07
N GLY A 61 4.92 10.68 -15.68
CA GLY A 61 4.95 12.08 -15.28
C GLY A 61 4.65 13.01 -16.44
N THR A 62 4.12 14.19 -16.12
CA THR A 62 4.05 15.34 -17.02
C THR A 62 5.05 16.38 -16.57
N LEU A 63 5.56 17.22 -17.50
CA LEU A 63 6.52 18.32 -17.26
C LEU A 63 6.52 18.84 -15.80
N GLY A 64 7.62 18.59 -15.08
CA GLY A 64 7.80 19.02 -13.70
C GLY A 64 7.25 18.08 -12.62
N LYS A 65 6.63 16.94 -12.96
CA LYS A 65 6.08 15.97 -12.01
C LYS A 65 6.59 14.57 -12.30
N THR A 66 6.79 13.78 -11.26
CA THR A 66 7.21 12.38 -11.38
C THR A 66 6.20 11.47 -10.69
N GLU A 67 5.90 10.33 -11.32
CA GLU A 67 5.05 9.28 -10.76
C GLU A 67 5.75 7.92 -10.90
N LEU A 68 5.86 7.19 -9.80
CA LEU A 68 6.36 5.81 -9.77
C LEU A 68 5.27 4.89 -9.25
N SER A 69 4.87 3.91 -10.05
CA SER A 69 3.83 2.94 -9.69
C SER A 69 4.44 1.57 -9.47
N TYR A 70 4.12 0.93 -8.35
CA TYR A 70 4.62 -0.36 -7.93
C TYR A 70 3.48 -1.34 -7.68
N HIS A 71 3.70 -2.60 -8.05
CA HIS A 71 2.96 -3.74 -7.52
C HIS A 71 3.55 -4.12 -6.17
N TYR A 72 2.72 -4.14 -5.13
CA TYR A 72 3.11 -4.48 -3.77
C TYR A 72 2.24 -5.62 -3.26
N LYS A 73 2.84 -6.76 -2.96
CA LYS A 73 2.10 -7.95 -2.55
C LYS A 73 2.26 -8.17 -1.05
N THR A 74 1.14 -8.39 -0.37
CA THR A 74 1.09 -8.86 1.02
C THR A 74 0.61 -10.31 1.04
N ASN A 75 0.59 -10.91 2.23
CA ASN A 75 -0.04 -12.23 2.43
C ASN A 75 -1.53 -12.23 2.08
N ASP A 76 -2.21 -11.11 2.29
CA ASP A 76 -3.67 -11.04 2.17
C ASP A 76 -4.10 -10.55 0.78
N ASN A 77 -3.39 -9.57 0.21
CA ASN A 77 -3.79 -8.87 -1.02
C ASN A 77 -2.60 -8.33 -1.83
N GLU A 78 -2.89 -8.00 -3.09
CA GLU A 78 -2.01 -7.19 -3.93
C GLU A 78 -2.51 -5.74 -3.96
N TYR A 79 -1.58 -4.82 -3.76
CA TYR A 79 -1.80 -3.38 -3.77
C TYR A 79 -1.01 -2.74 -4.91
N ARG A 80 -1.52 -1.61 -5.40
CA ARG A 80 -0.77 -0.66 -6.21
C ARG A 80 -0.32 0.50 -5.32
N ILE A 81 0.98 0.74 -5.25
CA ILE A 81 1.55 1.89 -4.54
C ILE A 81 2.04 2.89 -5.58
N VAL A 82 1.56 4.12 -5.49
CA VAL A 82 1.92 5.21 -6.39
C VAL A 82 2.63 6.28 -5.56
N PHE A 83 3.91 6.51 -5.86
CA PHE A 83 4.66 7.66 -5.36
C PHE A 83 4.52 8.79 -6.36
N SER A 84 4.15 9.99 -5.89
CA SER A 84 3.98 11.16 -6.74
C SER A 84 4.76 12.36 -6.19
N GLY A 85 5.39 13.10 -7.10
CA GLY A 85 6.11 14.32 -6.81
C GLY A 85 5.55 15.50 -7.60
N ASN A 86 5.34 16.63 -6.92
CA ASN A 86 4.98 17.90 -7.56
C ASN A 86 6.18 18.61 -8.19
N THR A 87 7.40 18.11 -7.95
CA THR A 87 8.63 18.48 -8.64
C THR A 87 9.31 17.21 -9.17
N GLU A 88 10.29 17.36 -10.07
CA GLU A 88 11.10 16.22 -10.56
C GLU A 88 12.06 15.67 -9.50
N ASN A 89 12.24 16.38 -8.38
CA ASN A 89 13.32 16.11 -7.43
C ASN A 89 12.85 15.45 -6.14
N GLU A 90 11.55 15.50 -5.82
CA GLU A 90 11.03 15.03 -4.54
C GLU A 90 9.64 14.39 -4.67
N MET A 91 9.43 13.29 -3.95
CA MET A 91 8.12 12.71 -3.73
C MET A 91 7.40 13.47 -2.62
N THR A 92 6.17 13.89 -2.88
CA THR A 92 5.34 14.66 -1.94
C THR A 92 4.12 13.87 -1.46
N ASP A 93 3.72 12.85 -2.21
CA ASP A 93 2.49 12.11 -2.00
C ASP A 93 2.71 10.61 -2.26
N ILE A 94 2.01 9.77 -1.50
CA ILE A 94 1.95 8.33 -1.72
C ILE A 94 0.48 7.90 -1.68
N THR A 95 0.05 7.12 -2.67
CA THR A 95 -1.29 6.54 -2.71
C THR A 95 -1.18 5.02 -2.82
N VAL A 96 -1.76 4.31 -1.85
CA VAL A 96 -1.89 2.85 -1.85
C VAL A 96 -3.30 2.46 -2.23
N ILE A 97 -3.47 1.55 -3.18
CA ILE A 97 -4.77 1.15 -3.73
C ILE A 97 -4.90 -0.37 -3.70
N GLY A 98 -5.97 -0.87 -3.07
CA GLY A 98 -6.31 -2.29 -3.07
C GLY A 98 -7.75 -2.51 -3.56
N ASP A 99 -7.94 -3.44 -4.50
CA ASP A 99 -9.24 -3.77 -5.10
C ASP A 99 -9.73 -5.14 -4.61
N PHE A 100 -11.00 -5.22 -4.22
CA PHE A 100 -11.58 -6.43 -3.61
C PHE A 100 -12.81 -6.91 -4.36
N ASN A 101 -13.01 -8.23 -4.40
CA ASN A 101 -14.15 -8.82 -5.11
C ASN A 101 -15.48 -8.67 -4.38
N THR A 102 -15.47 -8.50 -3.05
CA THR A 102 -16.67 -8.46 -2.23
C THR A 102 -16.58 -7.41 -1.14
N TYR A 103 -17.74 -6.90 -0.74
CA TYR A 103 -17.86 -5.99 0.40
C TYR A 103 -17.29 -6.61 1.68
N ALA A 104 -17.69 -7.85 2.00
CA ALA A 104 -17.29 -8.52 3.25
C ALA A 104 -15.76 -8.64 3.38
N ASN A 105 -15.06 -9.02 2.31
CA ASN A 105 -13.60 -9.08 2.32
C ASN A 105 -12.97 -7.67 2.38
N GLY A 106 -13.47 -6.75 1.55
CA GLY A 106 -12.92 -5.40 1.46
C GLY A 106 -13.01 -4.62 2.77
N ILE A 107 -14.15 -4.68 3.47
CA ILE A 107 -14.32 -3.96 4.74
C ILE A 107 -13.52 -4.58 5.89
N GLU A 108 -13.37 -5.91 5.91
CA GLU A 108 -12.56 -6.62 6.89
C GLU A 108 -11.08 -6.26 6.74
N VAL A 109 -10.56 -6.31 5.51
CA VAL A 109 -9.18 -5.91 5.20
C VAL A 109 -8.98 -4.42 5.47
N TYR A 110 -9.93 -3.57 5.10
CA TYR A 110 -9.85 -2.15 5.41
C TYR A 110 -9.70 -1.90 6.91
N LYS A 111 -10.58 -2.50 7.73
CA LYS A 111 -10.49 -2.36 9.18
C LYS A 111 -9.13 -2.83 9.71
N LYS A 112 -8.64 -3.98 9.22
CA LYS A 112 -7.35 -4.55 9.62
C LYS A 112 -6.18 -3.62 9.29
N GLU A 113 -6.12 -3.10 8.06
CA GLU A 113 -5.06 -2.17 7.64
C GLU A 113 -5.13 -0.88 8.48
N MET A 114 -6.34 -0.35 8.75
CA MET A 114 -6.50 0.84 9.57
C MET A 114 -6.13 0.61 11.04
N ASP A 115 -6.40 -0.59 11.59
CA ASP A 115 -5.94 -0.99 12.92
C ASP A 115 -4.41 -0.93 13.00
N LEU A 116 -3.72 -1.49 11.99
CA LEU A 116 -2.25 -1.53 11.93
C LEU A 116 -1.61 -0.15 11.74
N ILE A 117 -2.22 0.72 10.92
CA ILE A 117 -1.77 2.11 10.77
C ILE A 117 -1.88 2.85 12.10
N ASN A 118 -3.02 2.71 12.78
CA ASN A 118 -3.26 3.34 14.06
C ASN A 118 -2.30 2.86 15.16
N GLU A 119 -1.79 1.62 15.08
CA GLU A 119 -0.81 1.04 16.00
C GLU A 119 0.64 1.41 15.67
N SER A 120 0.95 1.70 14.40
CA SER A 120 2.33 1.91 13.92
C SER A 120 2.78 3.36 13.91
N ILE A 121 1.88 4.34 14.08
CA ILE A 121 2.20 5.76 13.94
C ILE A 121 1.56 6.61 15.04
N ASP A 122 2.40 7.39 15.74
CA ASP A 122 1.94 8.43 16.65
C ASP A 122 1.26 9.57 15.88
N HIS A 123 0.08 9.98 16.32
CA HIS A 123 -0.72 11.02 15.67
C HIS A 123 -1.30 12.00 16.68
N VAL A 124 -1.47 13.26 16.24
CA VAL A 124 -1.97 14.36 17.09
C VAL A 124 -3.49 14.37 17.12
N THR A 125 -4.13 14.11 15.99
CA THR A 125 -5.59 14.07 15.89
C THR A 125 -6.06 12.94 14.99
N TYR A 126 -7.27 12.47 15.28
CA TYR A 126 -8.00 11.48 14.51
C TYR A 126 -9.40 11.99 14.20
N ILE A 127 -9.88 11.76 12.98
CA ILE A 127 -11.29 11.91 12.62
C ILE A 127 -11.70 10.79 11.69
N ALA A 128 -12.81 10.13 12.00
CA ALA A 128 -13.48 9.22 11.09
C ALA A 128 -14.73 9.85 10.51
N ARG A 129 -15.04 9.45 9.29
CA ARG A 129 -16.15 9.97 8.49
C ARG A 129 -16.93 8.81 7.92
N TYR A 130 -18.23 8.82 8.14
CA TYR A 130 -19.18 7.90 7.52
C TYR A 130 -19.99 8.67 6.48
N TYR A 131 -20.00 8.18 5.24
CA TYR A 131 -20.80 8.76 4.17
C TYR A 131 -22.04 7.88 3.93
N ASP A 132 -23.19 8.38 4.36
CA ASP A 132 -24.48 7.74 4.07
C ASP A 132 -25.05 8.19 2.72
N LYS A 133 -25.67 7.26 1.98
CA LYS A 133 -26.33 7.56 0.69
C LYS A 133 -27.52 8.53 0.82
N MET A 134 -28.15 8.62 1.99
CA MET A 134 -29.37 9.41 2.23
C MET A 134 -29.16 10.55 3.26
N ALA A 135 -28.47 10.28 4.35
CA ALA A 135 -28.31 11.19 5.49
C ALA A 135 -27.10 12.13 5.38
N GLY A 136 -26.19 11.87 4.45
CA GLY A 136 -24.98 12.69 4.25
C GLY A 136 -23.80 12.25 5.11
N LEU A 137 -22.91 13.21 5.40
CA LEU A 137 -21.65 12.98 6.11
C LEU A 137 -21.84 13.05 7.63
N MET A 138 -21.34 12.05 8.35
CA MET A 138 -21.25 12.01 9.80
C MET A 138 -19.80 11.89 10.25
N ASP A 139 -19.41 12.67 11.25
CA ASP A 139 -18.05 12.71 11.80
C ASP A 139 -17.99 12.02 13.17
N PHE A 140 -16.90 11.30 13.42
CA PHE A 140 -16.62 10.59 14.66
C PHE A 140 -15.21 10.94 15.14
N SER A 141 -15.08 11.40 16.38
CA SER A 141 -13.77 11.61 17.02
C SER A 141 -13.28 10.39 17.78
N SER A 142 -14.16 9.41 18.05
CA SER A 142 -13.82 8.14 18.68
C SER A 142 -13.82 7.03 17.63
N ARG A 143 -12.66 6.43 17.42
CA ARG A 143 -12.49 5.29 16.50
C ARG A 143 -13.35 4.10 16.90
N ASN A 144 -13.52 3.86 18.20
CA ASN A 144 -14.39 2.80 18.68
C ASN A 144 -15.86 3.07 18.36
N GLU A 145 -16.35 4.29 18.61
CA GLU A 145 -17.74 4.65 18.28
C GLU A 145 -18.00 4.56 16.78
N PHE A 146 -17.05 4.99 15.97
CA PHE A 146 -17.12 4.85 14.51
C PHE A 146 -17.27 3.39 14.08
N TRP A 147 -16.42 2.49 14.57
CA TRP A 147 -16.50 1.08 14.19
C TRP A 147 -17.72 0.36 14.75
N GLN A 148 -18.21 0.74 15.94
CA GLN A 148 -19.52 0.25 16.42
C GLN A 148 -20.64 0.69 15.48
N TYR A 149 -20.63 1.95 15.04
CA TYR A 149 -21.62 2.46 14.09
C TYR A 149 -21.59 1.70 12.76
N VAL A 150 -20.39 1.43 12.21
CA VAL A 150 -20.23 0.63 10.98
C VAL A 150 -20.74 -0.79 11.17
N LEU A 151 -20.49 -1.43 12.32
CA LEU A 151 -21.00 -2.78 12.61
C LEU A 151 -22.53 -2.83 12.68
N GLU A 152 -23.17 -1.78 13.21
CA GLU A 152 -24.62 -1.69 13.35
C GLU A 152 -25.33 -1.34 12.04
N ASN A 153 -24.68 -0.54 11.17
CA ASN A 153 -25.34 0.07 10.01
C ASN A 153 -24.78 -0.37 8.65
N ASP A 154 -23.72 -1.19 8.63
CA ASP A 154 -22.88 -1.44 7.46
C ASP A 154 -22.31 -0.14 6.84
N VAL A 155 -21.40 -0.24 5.86
CA VAL A 155 -20.98 0.95 5.08
C VAL A 155 -22.03 1.28 4.02
N SER A 156 -22.61 2.46 3.99
CA SER A 156 -23.64 2.80 2.99
C SER A 156 -23.05 3.19 1.62
N ARG A 157 -22.06 4.10 1.62
CA ARG A 157 -21.29 4.50 0.43
C ARG A 157 -19.79 4.36 0.64
N SER A 158 -19.26 5.07 1.61
CA SER A 158 -17.84 5.02 1.93
C SER A 158 -17.62 5.36 3.40
N VAL A 159 -16.46 4.93 3.89
CA VAL A 159 -15.94 5.39 5.16
C VAL A 159 -14.52 5.89 4.97
N THR A 160 -14.13 6.87 5.79
CA THR A 160 -12.78 7.43 5.78
C THR A 160 -12.28 7.56 7.21
N GLU A 161 -11.01 7.22 7.43
CA GLU A 161 -10.28 7.48 8.66
C GLU A 161 -9.09 8.40 8.31
N THR A 162 -8.99 9.55 8.98
CA THR A 162 -7.93 10.53 8.78
C THR A 162 -7.09 10.64 10.05
N TRP A 163 -5.79 10.43 9.93
CA TRP A 163 -4.81 10.69 10.99
C TRP A 163 -3.92 11.88 10.63
N TRP A 164 -3.74 12.80 11.57
CA TRP A 164 -2.78 13.89 11.44
C TRP A 164 -1.52 13.56 12.24
N ILE A 165 -0.40 13.45 11.53
CA ILE A 165 0.89 13.06 12.09
C ILE A 165 1.81 14.29 12.09
N VAL A 166 2.58 14.43 13.17
CA VAL A 166 3.68 15.39 13.26
C VAL A 166 4.94 14.58 13.52
N ASN A 167 5.88 14.58 12.58
CA ASN A 167 7.16 13.91 12.80
C ASN A 167 8.12 14.78 13.64
N GLU A 168 9.18 14.17 14.15
CA GLU A 168 10.21 14.85 14.97
C GLU A 168 10.90 16.01 14.23
N ALA A 169 10.84 16.04 12.90
CA ALA A 169 11.41 17.07 12.03
C ALA A 169 10.43 18.22 11.72
N THR A 170 9.30 18.33 12.43
CA THR A 170 8.24 19.35 12.22
C THR A 170 7.60 19.32 10.82
N GLN A 171 7.60 18.16 10.16
CA GLN A 171 6.78 17.94 8.96
C GLN A 171 5.42 17.37 9.38
N TYR A 172 4.39 17.82 8.69
CA TYR A 172 3.01 17.47 8.96
C TYR A 172 2.50 16.54 7.87
N PHE A 173 1.90 15.41 8.23
CA PHE A 173 1.34 14.48 7.26
C PHE A 173 -0.10 14.18 7.58
N THR A 174 -0.91 14.04 6.53
CA THR A 174 -2.21 13.39 6.65
C THR A 174 -2.12 11.99 6.09
N VAL A 175 -2.61 11.03 6.85
CA VAL A 175 -2.88 9.66 6.36
C VAL A 175 -4.39 9.53 6.27
N ASP A 176 -4.91 9.41 5.06
CA ASP A 176 -6.33 9.27 4.76
C ASP A 176 -6.60 7.87 4.22
N GLY A 177 -7.12 6.99 5.07
CA GLY A 177 -7.67 5.71 4.68
C GLY A 177 -9.11 5.87 4.23
N THR A 178 -9.49 5.35 3.07
CA THR A 178 -10.87 5.34 2.57
C THR A 178 -11.23 3.96 2.06
N TYR A 179 -12.43 3.51 2.42
CA TYR A 179 -13.09 2.37 1.79
C TYR A 179 -14.29 2.84 0.97
N ASP A 180 -14.29 2.55 -0.32
CA ASP A 180 -15.41 2.78 -1.25
C ASP A 180 -16.17 1.47 -1.47
N ARG A 181 -17.44 1.43 -1.05
CA ARG A 181 -18.30 0.23 -1.16
C ARG A 181 -18.75 -0.05 -2.59
N ASP A 182 -18.93 0.97 -3.43
CA ASP A 182 -19.51 0.77 -4.75
C ASP A 182 -18.53 0.01 -5.67
N ILE A 183 -17.22 0.16 -5.43
CA ILE A 183 -16.15 -0.54 -6.16
C ILE A 183 -15.33 -1.49 -5.29
N ASN A 184 -15.66 -1.64 -4.01
CA ASN A 184 -14.92 -2.43 -3.01
C ASN A 184 -13.42 -2.12 -3.04
N ARG A 185 -13.06 -0.84 -2.88
CA ARG A 185 -11.67 -0.37 -2.96
C ARG A 185 -11.22 0.23 -1.65
N ILE A 186 -10.00 -0.12 -1.25
CA ILE A 186 -9.24 0.60 -0.23
C ILE A 186 -8.33 1.61 -0.94
N THR A 187 -8.27 2.82 -0.40
CA THR A 187 -7.26 3.81 -0.76
C THR A 187 -6.65 4.37 0.51
N VAL A 188 -5.32 4.35 0.63
CA VAL A 188 -4.59 5.03 1.70
C VAL A 188 -3.74 6.10 1.06
N GLN A 189 -4.05 7.35 1.34
CA GLN A 189 -3.29 8.49 0.85
C GLN A 189 -2.43 9.06 1.98
N ILE A 190 -1.14 9.23 1.71
CA ILE A 190 -0.16 9.85 2.60
C ILE A 190 0.30 11.13 1.91
N GLU A 191 -0.02 12.28 2.49
CA GLU A 191 0.29 13.58 1.91
C GLU A 191 1.10 14.43 2.88
N ASN A 192 2.20 15.01 2.39
CA ASN A 192 2.94 16.05 3.11
C ASN A 192 2.18 17.37 3.07
N LYS A 193 1.78 17.88 4.23
CA LYS A 193 1.18 19.20 4.37
C LYS A 193 2.26 20.22 4.65
N VAL A 194 2.48 21.12 3.69
CA VAL A 194 3.20 22.37 3.92
C VAL A 194 2.19 23.37 4.48
N TYR A 195 2.29 23.70 5.77
CA TYR A 195 1.55 24.83 6.33
C TYR A 195 2.38 26.11 6.10
N ASP A 196 1.83 27.04 5.32
CA ASP A 196 2.33 28.42 5.19
C ASP A 196 2.13 29.23 6.48
#